data_AF-A0A7C7CTK3-F1
#
_entry.id   AF-A0A7C7CTK3-F1
#
_cell.length_a   1.000
_cell.length_b   1.000
_cell.length_c   1.000
_cell.angle_alpha   90.00
_cell.angle_beta   90.00
_cell.angle_gamma   90.00
#
_symmetry.space_group_name_H-M   'P 1'
#
loop_
_entity.id
_entity.type
_entity.pdbx_description
1 polymer ?
#
loop_
_entity_poly.entity_id
_entity_poly.type
_entity_poly.pdbx_seq_one_letter_code
_entity_poly.pdbx_strand_id
1 'polypeptide(L)'
;MDIKKTDVNTIIRERVEQVIGIAKVLTKDEIFSSHSGDTVLARLKNSFHPVKSPDLWILQEKYWVTKYPHGTGHGTPYNYDTHVPLLFSKAEQKRTTFSRKIMMVDIAPTVAAMLGINIPKGIDGVPIKEMIK
;
A
#
# COMPACT_ATOMS: atom_id res chain seq x y z
N MET A 1 26.30 5.68 -27.82
CA MET A 1 25.60 4.39 -27.67
C MET A 1 24.20 4.73 -27.19
N ASP A 2 23.20 4.64 -28.07
CA ASP A 2 21.80 4.96 -27.72
C ASP A 2 21.15 3.75 -27.05
N ILE A 3 21.31 3.65 -25.74
CA ILE A 3 20.64 2.62 -24.94
C ILE A 3 19.24 3.15 -24.58
N LYS A 4 18.17 2.51 -25.05
CA LYS A 4 16.81 2.89 -24.68
C LYS A 4 16.51 2.38 -23.28
N LYS A 5 15.76 3.17 -22.50
CA LYS A 5 15.26 2.79 -21.16
C LYS A 5 14.49 1.46 -21.18
N THR A 6 13.74 1.20 -22.25
CA THR A 6 13.01 -0.05 -22.46
C THR A 6 13.95 -1.25 -22.49
N ASP A 7 15.10 -1.11 -23.14
CA ASP A 7 16.07 -2.19 -23.30
C ASP A 7 16.71 -2.52 -21.94
N VAL A 8 17.01 -1.50 -21.14
CA VAL A 8 17.50 -1.66 -19.76
C VAL A 8 16.48 -2.35 -18.87
N ASN A 9 15.22 -1.92 -18.92
CA ASN A 9 14.16 -2.50 -18.10
C ASN A 9 13.92 -3.98 -18.40
N THR A 10 13.94 -4.35 -19.69
CA THR A 10 13.81 -5.75 -20.13
C THR A 10 14.95 -6.59 -19.59
N ILE A 11 16.20 -6.15 -19.75
CA ILE A 11 17.38 -6.88 -19.25
C ILE A 11 17.31 -7.07 -17.73
N ILE A 12 16.96 -6.01 -16.98
CA ILE A 12 16.82 -6.10 -15.52
C ILE A 12 15.75 -7.12 -15.15
N ARG A 13 14.56 -7.03 -15.75
CA ARG A 13 13.45 -7.96 -15.48
C ARG A 13 13.87 -9.41 -15.74
N GLU A 14 14.39 -9.70 -16.93
CA GLU A 14 14.78 -11.05 -17.33
C GLU A 14 15.81 -11.69 -16.40
N ARG A 15 16.71 -10.89 -15.80
CA ARG A 15 17.72 -11.40 -14.86
C ARG A 15 17.22 -11.49 -13.43
N VAL A 16 16.46 -10.49 -12.98
CA VAL A 16 15.99 -10.39 -11.59
C VAL A 16 14.88 -11.41 -11.33
N GLU A 17 13.97 -11.65 -12.27
CA GLU A 17 12.90 -12.66 -12.10
C GLU A 17 13.43 -14.11 -12.03
N GLN A 18 14.70 -14.37 -12.34
CA GLN A 18 15.33 -15.68 -12.13
C GLN A 18 15.79 -15.90 -10.68
N VAL A 19 15.80 -14.85 -9.85
CA VAL A 19 16.21 -14.96 -8.44
C VAL A 19 15.08 -15.58 -7.64
N ILE A 20 15.40 -16.67 -6.93
CA ILE A 20 14.45 -17.35 -6.05
C ILE A 20 13.89 -16.35 -5.02
N GLY A 21 12.56 -16.30 -4.91
CA GLY A 21 11.86 -15.40 -3.98
C GLY A 21 11.44 -14.06 -4.58
N ILE A 22 11.64 -13.85 -5.88
CA ILE A 22 11.08 -12.72 -6.61
C ILE A 22 9.85 -13.19 -7.37
N ALA A 23 8.70 -12.58 -7.08
CA ALA A 23 7.44 -12.89 -7.76
C ALA A 23 7.35 -12.18 -9.12
N LYS A 24 7.74 -10.89 -9.17
CA LYS A 24 7.63 -10.08 -10.38
C LYS A 24 8.49 -8.82 -10.34
N VAL A 25 8.97 -8.38 -11.49
CA VAL A 25 9.52 -7.04 -11.69
C VAL A 25 8.53 -6.19 -12.48
N LEU A 26 7.89 -5.27 -11.76
CA LEU A 26 6.86 -4.38 -12.27
C LEU A 26 7.45 -3.05 -12.71
N THR A 27 7.06 -2.57 -13.89
CA THR A 27 7.33 -1.19 -14.31
C THR A 27 6.34 -0.23 -13.65
N LYS A 28 6.76 1.03 -13.54
CA LYS A 28 5.88 2.13 -13.11
C LYS A 28 4.58 2.20 -13.94
N ASP A 29 4.66 1.99 -15.25
CA ASP A 29 3.51 2.04 -16.14
C ASP A 29 2.53 0.88 -15.86
N GLU A 30 3.03 -0.35 -15.67
CA GLU A 30 2.20 -1.51 -15.29
C GLU A 30 1.48 -1.29 -13.95
N ILE A 31 2.14 -0.64 -12.99
CA ILE A 31 1.55 -0.29 -11.69
C ILE A 31 0.44 0.74 -11.88
N PHE A 32 0.65 1.79 -12.66
CA PHE A 32 -0.39 2.80 -12.89
C PHE A 32 -1.55 2.28 -13.75
N SER A 33 -1.30 1.36 -14.68
CA SER A 33 -2.31 0.73 -15.53
C SER A 33 -3.08 -0.41 -14.85
N SER A 34 -2.81 -0.71 -13.57
CA SER A 34 -3.48 -1.81 -12.86
C SER A 34 -5.00 -1.61 -12.74
N HIS A 35 -5.75 -2.71 -12.88
CA HIS A 35 -7.22 -2.74 -12.79
C HIS A 35 -7.72 -3.19 -11.42
N SER A 36 -9.00 -2.96 -11.13
CA SER A 36 -9.65 -3.07 -9.82
C SER A 36 -9.71 -4.46 -9.18
N GLY A 37 -9.27 -5.53 -9.87
CA GLY A 37 -9.30 -6.90 -9.36
C GLY A 37 -8.09 -7.32 -8.52
N ASP A 38 -6.95 -6.65 -8.67
CA ASP A 38 -5.71 -7.02 -7.99
C ASP A 38 -5.44 -6.10 -6.80
N THR A 39 -5.64 -6.63 -5.59
CA THR A 39 -5.42 -5.87 -4.35
C THR A 39 -3.95 -5.51 -4.10
N VAL A 40 -3.00 -6.31 -4.59
CA VAL A 40 -1.56 -6.04 -4.45
C VAL A 40 -1.17 -4.90 -5.38
N LEU A 41 -1.56 -4.95 -6.65
CA LEU A 41 -1.28 -3.86 -7.57
C LEU A 41 -2.01 -2.57 -7.19
N ALA A 42 -3.24 -2.66 -6.69
CA ALA A 42 -3.96 -1.48 -6.19
C ALA A 42 -3.23 -0.80 -5.01
N ARG A 43 -2.66 -1.60 -4.09
CA ARG A 43 -1.83 -1.07 -2.99
C ARG A 43 -0.53 -0.44 -3.50
N LEU A 44 0.14 -1.07 -4.45
CA LEU A 44 1.35 -0.52 -5.07
C LEU A 44 1.04 0.77 -5.83
N LYS A 45 -0.06 0.82 -6.59
CA LYS A 45 -0.49 2.04 -7.27
C LYS A 45 -0.69 3.20 -6.31
N ASN A 46 -1.31 2.95 -5.16
CA ASN A 46 -1.52 3.96 -4.12
C ASN A 46 -0.23 4.35 -3.37
N SER A 47 0.84 3.55 -3.43
CA SER A 47 2.14 3.88 -2.84
C SER A 47 3.12 4.53 -3.84
N PHE A 48 2.73 4.63 -5.12
CA PHE A 48 3.60 5.15 -6.17
C PHE A 48 3.35 6.63 -6.47
N HIS A 49 4.40 7.43 -6.37
CA HIS A 49 4.43 8.81 -6.81
C HIS A 49 4.95 8.90 -8.26
N PRO A 50 4.27 9.62 -9.18
CA PRO A 50 4.65 9.65 -10.60
C PRO A 50 6.13 9.99 -10.85
N VAL A 51 6.62 11.00 -10.12
CA VAL A 51 8.00 11.51 -10.25
C VAL A 51 9.01 10.84 -9.33
N LYS A 52 8.63 10.50 -8.07
CA LYS A 52 9.58 10.11 -7.02
C LYS A 52 9.76 8.60 -6.88
N SER A 53 8.80 7.82 -7.36
CA SER A 53 8.90 6.36 -7.33
C SER A 53 9.85 5.84 -8.41
N PRO A 54 10.48 4.68 -8.18
CA PRO A 54 11.41 4.09 -9.12
C PRO A 54 10.70 3.68 -10.43
N ASP A 55 11.49 3.49 -11.48
CA ASP A 55 11.00 3.02 -12.78
C ASP A 55 10.60 1.53 -12.76
N LEU A 56 11.27 0.75 -11.89
CA LEU A 56 11.01 -0.66 -11.65
C LEU A 56 10.78 -0.90 -10.15
N TRP A 57 9.87 -1.81 -9.86
CA TRP A 57 9.60 -2.33 -8.53
C TRP A 57 9.79 -3.84 -8.51
N ILE A 58 10.58 -4.32 -7.57
CA ILE A 58 10.80 -5.75 -7.35
C ILE A 58 9.80 -6.22 -6.30
N LEU A 59 8.79 -6.98 -6.72
CA LEU A 59 7.85 -7.62 -5.82
C LEU A 59 8.42 -8.97 -5.40
N GLN A 60 8.66 -9.12 -4.11
CA GLN A 60 9.05 -10.39 -3.49
C GLN A 60 7.86 -11.34 -3.46
N GLU A 61 8.15 -12.65 -3.51
CA GLU A 61 7.16 -13.70 -3.27
C GLU A 61 6.51 -13.56 -1.89
N LYS A 62 5.28 -14.04 -1.77
CA LYS A 62 4.55 -13.97 -0.50
C LYS A 62 5.31 -14.75 0.59
N TYR A 63 5.47 -14.16 1.76
CA TYR A 63 6.24 -14.68 2.90
C TYR A 63 7.76 -14.74 2.71
N TRP A 64 8.30 -14.18 1.64
CA TRP A 64 9.73 -13.93 1.52
C TRP A 64 10.11 -12.62 2.23
N VAL A 65 11.31 -12.61 2.80
CA VAL A 65 11.85 -11.48 3.56
C VAL A 65 13.25 -11.17 3.03
N THR A 66 13.54 -9.89 2.84
CA THR A 66 14.91 -9.46 2.53
C THR A 66 15.82 -9.73 3.73
N LYS A 67 17.03 -10.24 3.49
CA LYS A 67 17.96 -10.54 4.58
C LYS A 67 18.35 -9.26 5.33
N TYR A 68 18.02 -9.20 6.61
CA TYR A 68 18.49 -8.18 7.55
C TYR A 68 19.46 -8.80 8.57
N PRO A 69 20.32 -8.01 9.22
CA PRO A 69 21.27 -8.52 10.22
C PRO A 69 20.60 -9.29 11.37
N HIS A 70 19.36 -8.93 11.72
CA HIS A 70 18.60 -9.55 12.80
C HIS A 70 17.10 -9.59 12.48
N GLY A 71 16.39 -10.61 12.99
CA GLY A 71 14.93 -10.65 13.02
C GLY A 71 14.25 -10.78 11.66
N THR A 72 13.16 -10.01 11.49
CA THR A 72 12.31 -9.95 10.29
C THR A 72 12.19 -8.50 9.79
N GLY A 73 11.57 -8.32 8.62
CA GLY A 73 11.23 -7.01 8.05
C GLY A 73 9.73 -6.88 7.74
N HIS A 74 9.37 -5.73 7.17
CA HIS A 74 8.03 -5.42 6.65
C HIS A 74 8.15 -4.54 5.39
N GLY A 75 7.03 -4.22 4.75
CA GLY A 75 6.96 -3.27 3.62
C GLY A 75 6.44 -3.90 2.33
N THR A 76 6.04 -5.16 2.37
CA THR A 76 5.38 -5.82 1.26
C THR A 76 3.91 -5.40 1.15
N PRO A 77 3.29 -5.44 -0.03
CA PRO A 77 1.88 -5.11 -0.22
C PRO A 77 0.92 -6.21 0.26
N TYR A 78 1.42 -7.26 0.93
CA TYR A 78 0.64 -8.40 1.38
C TYR A 78 -0.11 -8.15 2.69
N ASN A 79 -1.11 -8.98 2.98
CA ASN A 79 -2.00 -8.75 4.14
C ASN A 79 -1.29 -8.79 5.49
N TYR A 80 -0.23 -9.57 5.64
CA TYR A 80 0.50 -9.66 6.90
C TYR A 80 1.25 -8.37 7.26
N ASP A 81 1.61 -7.55 6.27
CA ASP A 81 2.25 -6.24 6.47
C ASP A 81 1.25 -5.07 6.45
N THR A 82 0.07 -5.27 5.85
CA THR A 82 -0.91 -4.19 5.62
C THR A 82 -2.13 -4.24 6.54
N HIS A 83 -2.36 -5.34 7.24
CA HIS A 83 -3.43 -5.46 8.21
C HIS A 83 -2.95 -4.98 9.59
N VAL A 84 -3.46 -3.84 10.03
CA VAL A 84 -3.09 -3.23 11.32
C VAL A 84 -4.32 -3.04 12.20
N PRO A 85 -4.17 -3.10 13.53
CA PRO A 85 -5.25 -2.80 14.45
C PRO A 85 -5.58 -1.30 14.45
N LEU A 86 -6.86 -0.97 14.60
CA LEU A 86 -7.35 0.40 14.77
C LEU A 86 -8.28 0.44 15.98
N LEU A 87 -7.94 1.28 16.95
CA LEU A 87 -8.70 1.45 18.19
C LEU A 87 -9.02 2.93 18.38
N PHE A 88 -10.29 3.23 18.63
CA PHE A 88 -10.75 4.54 19.08
C PHE A 88 -11.21 4.45 20.53
N SER A 89 -10.72 5.37 21.37
CA SER A 89 -11.10 5.49 22.78
C SER A 89 -11.49 6.92 23.09
N LYS A 90 -12.69 7.11 23.66
CA LYS A 90 -13.26 8.39 24.06
C LYS A 90 -14.10 8.19 25.31
N ALA A 91 -14.14 9.20 26.18
CA ALA A 91 -15.03 9.23 27.32
C ALA A 91 -16.48 8.96 26.89
N GLU A 92 -17.19 8.16 27.70
CA GLU A 92 -18.60 7.82 27.50
C GLU A 92 -18.92 7.02 26.21
N GLN A 93 -17.91 6.57 25.47
CA GLN A 93 -18.11 5.72 24.30
C GLN A 93 -18.40 4.28 24.71
N LYS A 94 -19.53 3.73 24.23
CA LYS A 94 -19.81 2.29 24.38
C LYS A 94 -18.83 1.48 23.54
N ARG A 95 -18.24 0.45 24.16
CA ARG A 95 -17.38 -0.52 23.46
C ARG A 95 -18.15 -1.12 22.28
N THR A 96 -17.56 -1.00 21.10
CA THR A 96 -18.08 -1.59 19.87
C THR A 96 -16.92 -2.18 19.07
N THR A 97 -17.15 -3.30 18.39
CA THR A 97 -16.21 -3.91 17.45
C THR A 97 -16.92 -4.12 16.13
N PHE A 98 -16.24 -3.86 15.01
CA PHE A 98 -16.71 -4.17 13.68
C PHE A 98 -15.56 -4.74 12.84
N SER A 99 -15.88 -5.65 11.91
CA SER A 99 -14.93 -6.41 11.11
C SER A 99 -14.94 -6.06 9.62
N ARG A 100 -15.73 -5.05 9.21
CA ARG A 100 -15.72 -4.58 7.83
C ARG A 100 -14.36 -3.97 7.48
N LYS A 101 -14.02 -3.98 6.19
CA LYS A 101 -12.80 -3.35 5.68
C LYS A 101 -12.80 -1.85 5.97
N ILE A 102 -11.68 -1.36 6.49
CA ILE A 102 -11.35 0.04 6.72
C ILE A 102 -10.02 0.32 6.05
N MET A 103 -9.84 1.51 5.49
CA MET A 103 -8.58 1.96 4.93
C MET A 103 -7.86 2.86 5.94
N MET A 104 -6.53 2.80 6.01
CA MET A 104 -5.74 3.66 6.91
C MET A 104 -6.00 5.15 6.69
N VAL A 105 -6.28 5.55 5.44
CA VAL A 105 -6.62 6.93 5.08
C VAL A 105 -7.94 7.42 5.67
N ASP A 106 -8.80 6.52 6.17
CA ASP A 106 -10.09 6.87 6.80
C ASP A 106 -9.92 7.43 8.22
N ILE A 107 -8.76 7.23 8.86
CA ILE A 107 -8.51 7.63 10.25
C ILE A 107 -8.59 9.14 10.41
N ALA A 108 -7.85 9.90 9.58
CA ALA A 108 -7.80 11.35 9.64
C ALA A 108 -9.17 12.03 9.47
N PRO A 109 -9.97 11.73 8.42
CA PRO A 109 -11.31 12.31 8.29
C PRO A 109 -12.28 11.84 9.38
N THR A 110 -12.08 10.66 9.98
CA THR A 110 -12.85 10.22 11.15
C THR A 110 -12.58 11.11 12.36
N VAL A 111 -11.31 11.35 12.69
CA VAL A 111 -10.93 12.23 13.81
C VAL A 111 -11.43 13.67 13.57
N ALA A 112 -11.28 14.19 12.35
CA ALA A 112 -11.81 15.50 11.99
C ALA A 112 -13.32 15.60 12.22
N ALA A 113 -14.09 14.60 11.79
CA ALA A 113 -15.53 14.54 12.00
C ALA A 113 -15.91 14.45 13.49
N MET A 114 -15.18 13.66 14.28
CA MET A 114 -15.39 13.57 15.74
C MET A 114 -15.15 14.89 16.47
N LEU A 115 -14.29 15.76 15.92
CA LEU A 115 -13.94 17.06 16.48
C LEU A 115 -14.76 18.22 15.88
N GLY A 116 -15.65 17.97 14.92
CA GLY A 116 -16.38 19.02 14.22
C GLY A 116 -15.51 19.89 13.29
N ILE A 117 -14.35 19.35 12.84
CA ILE A 117 -13.43 20.03 11.92
C ILE A 117 -13.84 19.72 10.48
N ASN A 118 -13.83 20.75 9.63
CA ASN A 118 -14.10 20.59 8.20
C ASN A 118 -13.06 19.69 7.53
N ILE A 119 -13.55 18.69 6.79
CA ILE A 119 -12.71 17.75 6.05
C ILE A 119 -12.31 18.41 4.71
N PRO A 120 -11.00 18.48 4.39
CA PRO A 120 -10.54 19.01 3.12
C PRO A 120 -11.09 18.21 1.92
N LYS A 121 -11.26 18.90 0.79
CA LYS A 121 -11.56 18.23 -0.49
C LYS A 121 -10.30 17.55 -1.03
N GLY A 122 -10.48 16.47 -1.80
CA GLY A 122 -9.38 15.80 -2.49
C GLY A 122 -8.55 14.86 -1.62
N ILE A 123 -9.08 14.40 -0.48
CA ILE A 123 -8.51 13.30 0.28
C ILE A 123 -9.09 11.96 -0.19
N ASP A 124 -8.33 10.88 -0.03
CA ASP A 124 -8.79 9.53 -0.42
C ASP A 124 -9.72 8.87 0.60
N GLY A 125 -9.58 9.25 1.88
CA GLY A 125 -10.28 8.62 2.98
C GLY A 125 -11.69 9.17 3.21
N VAL A 126 -12.52 8.35 3.86
CA VAL A 126 -13.88 8.73 4.27
C VAL A 126 -14.07 8.50 5.77
N PRO A 127 -14.90 9.32 6.46
CA PRO A 127 -15.14 9.12 7.88
C PRO A 127 -15.79 7.76 8.19
N ILE A 128 -15.28 7.09 9.23
CA ILE A 128 -15.81 5.82 9.74
C ILE A 128 -17.13 6.13 10.47
N LYS A 129 -18.25 5.82 9.81
CA LYS A 129 -19.60 6.15 10.27
C LYS A 129 -19.93 5.64 11.67
N GLU A 130 -19.39 4.48 12.05
CA GLU A 130 -19.56 3.88 13.37
C GLU A 130 -18.97 4.75 14.49
N MET A 131 -18.05 5.66 14.19
CA MET A 131 -17.37 6.51 15.18
C MET A 131 -17.94 7.91 15.35
N ILE A 132 -18.86 8.34 14.48
CA ILE A 132 -19.35 9.74 14.41
C ILE A 132 -20.80 9.82 14.90
N LYS A 133 -21.28 8.77 15.56
CA LYS A 133 -22.62 8.74 16.16
C LYS A 133 -22.67 9.44 17.50
#